data_AF-A0A7I7LCA2-F1
#
_entry.id   AF-A0A7I7LCA2-F1
#
_cell.length_a   1.000
_cell.length_b   1.000
_cell.length_c   1.000
_cell.angle_alpha   90.00
_cell.angle_beta   90.00
_cell.angle_gamma   90.00
#
_symmetry.space_group_name_H-M   'P 1'
#
loop_
_entity.id
_entity.type
_entity.pdbx_description
1 polymer ?
#
loop_
_entity_poly.entity_id
_entity_poly.type
_entity_poly.pdbx_seq_one_letter_code
_entity_poly.pdbx_strand_id
1 'polypeptide(L)'
;MECDISATPLVEVVCCGPAGPEVELAIVSTQTQQPCAADEVGEIWVRGPNISRGYFNGAGASQDCFGNVAGHGQYLRTGDLGFVQDGDLYVTGRLKDLVIVRGVNHYPQDIEFSVEQSHPAIRSGYCAAFTLEVDGEERLGVAAEIAADDPAQDTLESAMDSILQAITGHHEVVPYRLVLLARGAIPKTSSGKIQRQLCKQLLLTDQLPILGDRVSTATISSTPQQPDGGARSPKYRAMEQYLLELLNLSPEELESGNNLAADGFDSIDGAALAKKIKADWDIEVPMEILPLLTIRDLVDTLAN
;
A
#
# COMPACT_ATOMS: atom_id res chain seq x y z
N MET A 1 -10.66 12.06 -28.95
CA MET A 1 -10.66 12.62 -27.59
C MET A 1 -9.38 12.10 -26.98
N GLU A 2 -8.29 12.82 -27.20
CA GLU A 2 -6.97 12.44 -26.71
C GLU A 2 -6.94 12.77 -25.22
N CYS A 3 -6.87 11.74 -24.39
CA CYS A 3 -6.69 11.90 -22.95
C CYS A 3 -5.21 12.28 -22.75
N ASP A 4 -4.97 13.44 -22.13
CA ASP A 4 -3.64 13.91 -21.79
C ASP A 4 -3.08 13.04 -20.64
N ILE A 5 -2.35 11.99 -21.03
CA ILE A 5 -1.75 10.96 -20.16
C ILE A 5 -0.44 11.40 -19.50
N SER A 6 -0.07 12.69 -19.58
CA SER A 6 1.27 13.17 -19.22
C SER A 6 1.60 13.21 -17.72
N ALA A 7 0.65 12.89 -16.83
CA ALA A 7 0.86 12.94 -15.37
C ALA A 7 0.30 11.75 -14.58
N THR A 8 -0.29 10.73 -15.23
CA THR A 8 -0.84 9.57 -14.52
C THR A 8 0.17 8.42 -14.55
N PRO A 9 0.58 7.84 -13.42
CA PRO A 9 1.42 6.65 -13.42
C PRO A 9 0.69 5.53 -14.18
N LEU A 10 1.33 5.02 -15.23
CA LEU A 10 0.83 3.93 -16.03
C LEU A 10 1.39 2.61 -15.48
N VAL A 11 0.53 1.61 -15.34
CA VAL A 11 0.92 0.25 -14.96
C VAL A 11 0.77 -0.66 -16.15
N GLU A 12 1.83 -1.41 -16.47
CA GLU A 12 1.76 -2.45 -17.51
C GLU A 12 1.06 -3.69 -16.95
N VAL A 13 0.01 -4.13 -17.65
CA VAL A 13 -0.73 -5.36 -17.32
C VAL A 13 -0.62 -6.36 -18.46
N VAL A 14 -0.54 -7.64 -18.10
CA VAL A 14 -0.36 -8.72 -19.07
C VAL A 14 -1.71 -9.26 -19.52
N CYS A 15 -1.92 -9.29 -20.84
CA CYS A 15 -3.08 -9.92 -21.46
C CYS A 15 -3.07 -11.44 -21.21
N CYS A 16 -4.17 -11.98 -20.68
CA CYS A 16 -4.39 -13.41 -20.48
C CYS A 16 -5.06 -14.08 -21.69
N GLY A 17 -5.49 -13.30 -22.69
CA GLY A 17 -6.25 -13.74 -23.85
C GLY A 17 -7.75 -13.90 -23.58
N PRO A 18 -8.49 -14.47 -24.55
CA PRO A 18 -9.94 -14.56 -24.46
C PRO A 18 -10.37 -15.74 -23.59
N ALA A 19 -11.63 -15.72 -23.16
CA ALA A 19 -12.23 -16.86 -22.50
C ALA A 19 -12.18 -18.12 -23.38
N GLY A 20 -11.93 -19.27 -22.76
CA GLY A 20 -11.99 -20.56 -23.46
C GLY A 20 -13.40 -20.89 -23.95
N PRO A 21 -13.55 -21.89 -24.85
CA PRO A 21 -14.86 -22.33 -25.31
C PRO A 21 -15.77 -22.71 -24.14
N GLU A 22 -17.05 -22.31 -24.22
CA GLU A 22 -18.07 -22.58 -23.19
C GLU A 22 -17.78 -21.97 -21.80
N VAL A 23 -16.80 -21.05 -21.72
CA VAL A 23 -16.54 -20.24 -20.52
C VAL A 23 -17.08 -18.84 -20.73
N GLU A 24 -17.91 -18.41 -19.79
CA GLU A 24 -18.41 -17.06 -19.71
C GLU A 24 -17.67 -16.28 -18.61
N LEU A 25 -17.24 -15.07 -18.96
CA LEU A 25 -16.65 -14.12 -18.04
C LEU A 25 -17.66 -13.02 -17.72
N ALA A 26 -17.69 -12.61 -16.45
CA ALA A 26 -18.35 -11.39 -16.02
C ALA A 26 -17.38 -10.61 -15.14
N ILE A 27 -17.22 -9.31 -15.41
CA ILE A 27 -16.50 -8.39 -14.54
C ILE A 27 -17.54 -7.72 -13.66
N VAL A 28 -17.43 -7.92 -12.35
CA VAL A 28 -18.48 -7.52 -11.39
C VAL A 28 -17.91 -6.54 -10.37
N SER A 29 -18.59 -5.41 -10.20
CA SER A 29 -18.21 -4.41 -9.21
C SER A 29 -18.27 -4.99 -7.81
N THR A 30 -17.17 -4.86 -7.06
CA THR A 30 -17.07 -5.36 -5.68
C THR A 30 -17.99 -4.61 -4.71
N GLN A 31 -18.41 -3.39 -5.08
CA GLN A 31 -19.27 -2.53 -4.27
C GLN A 31 -20.76 -2.79 -4.55
N THR A 32 -21.15 -2.87 -5.82
CA THR A 32 -22.57 -2.93 -6.20
C THR A 32 -23.05 -4.34 -6.54
N GLN A 33 -22.11 -5.28 -6.73
CA GLN A 33 -22.36 -6.62 -7.28
C GLN A 33 -23.09 -6.60 -8.62
N GLN A 34 -22.97 -5.50 -9.37
CA GLN A 34 -23.47 -5.37 -10.74
C GLN A 34 -22.33 -5.53 -11.75
N PRO A 35 -22.64 -5.93 -13.00
CA PRO A 35 -21.65 -5.89 -14.08
C PRO A 35 -21.01 -4.52 -14.21
N CYS A 36 -19.68 -4.51 -14.33
CA CYS A 36 -18.89 -3.33 -14.64
C CYS A 36 -19.10 -2.90 -16.10
N ALA A 37 -18.79 -1.63 -16.39
CA ALA A 37 -18.66 -1.15 -17.76
C ALA A 37 -17.45 -1.79 -18.47
N ALA A 38 -17.35 -1.60 -19.79
CA ALA A 38 -16.13 -1.98 -20.52
C ALA A 38 -14.91 -1.27 -19.92
N ASP A 39 -13.77 -1.96 -19.89
CA ASP A 39 -12.48 -1.47 -19.37
C ASP A 39 -12.46 -1.08 -17.87
N GLU A 40 -13.57 -1.29 -17.14
CA GLU A 40 -13.64 -1.04 -15.70
C GLU A 40 -13.17 -2.27 -14.92
N VAL A 41 -12.32 -2.05 -13.91
CA VAL A 41 -11.81 -3.11 -13.04
C VAL A 41 -12.88 -3.58 -12.07
N GLY A 42 -13.13 -4.89 -12.05
CA GLY A 42 -14.01 -5.55 -11.09
C GLY A 42 -13.51 -6.93 -10.71
N GLU A 43 -14.26 -7.64 -9.88
CA GLU A 43 -14.00 -9.05 -9.58
C GLU A 43 -14.31 -9.91 -10.82
N ILE A 44 -13.37 -10.77 -11.20
CA ILE A 44 -13.51 -11.69 -12.32
C ILE A 44 -14.38 -12.86 -11.87
N TRP A 45 -15.55 -13.00 -12.49
CA TRP A 45 -16.48 -14.09 -12.23
C TRP A 45 -16.56 -14.98 -13.45
N VAL A 46 -16.53 -16.29 -13.23
CA VAL A 46 -16.44 -17.29 -14.31
C VAL A 46 -17.56 -18.31 -14.22
N ARG A 47 -18.13 -18.69 -15.37
CA ARG A 47 -19.12 -19.76 -15.49
C ARG A 47 -18.76 -20.68 -16.65
N GLY A 48 -18.95 -21.98 -16.48
CA GLY A 48 -18.73 -22.93 -17.55
C GLY A 48 -18.75 -24.38 -17.04
N PRO A 49 -18.61 -25.37 -17.93
CA PRO A 49 -18.65 -26.79 -17.58
C PRO A 49 -17.49 -27.22 -16.66
N ASN A 50 -16.42 -26.43 -16.60
CA ASN A 50 -15.20 -26.72 -15.83
C ASN A 50 -15.27 -26.25 -14.37
N ILE A 51 -16.38 -25.64 -13.94
CA ILE A 51 -16.52 -25.12 -12.58
C ILE A 51 -16.96 -26.25 -11.63
N SER A 52 -16.17 -26.45 -10.57
CA SER A 52 -16.46 -27.46 -9.54
C SER A 52 -17.77 -27.16 -8.79
N ARG A 53 -18.34 -28.16 -8.12
CA ARG A 53 -19.55 -28.01 -7.29
C ARG A 53 -19.28 -27.33 -5.93
N GLY A 54 -18.02 -27.01 -5.63
CA GLY A 54 -17.57 -26.50 -4.34
C GLY A 54 -16.45 -27.32 -3.72
N TYR A 55 -16.06 -26.94 -2.50
CA TYR A 55 -15.02 -27.60 -1.73
C TYR A 55 -15.53 -28.90 -1.08
N PHE A 56 -14.69 -29.93 -1.12
CA PHE A 56 -14.94 -31.18 -0.40
C PHE A 56 -15.07 -30.93 1.10
N ASN A 57 -16.17 -31.39 1.71
CA ASN A 57 -16.53 -31.18 3.13
C ASN A 57 -16.61 -29.72 3.60
N GLY A 58 -16.72 -28.75 2.67
CA GLY A 58 -16.74 -27.32 2.99
C GLY A 58 -18.03 -26.63 2.52
N ALA A 59 -19.20 -27.08 2.98
CA ALA A 59 -20.49 -26.59 2.47
C ALA A 59 -20.66 -25.06 2.59
N GLY A 60 -20.23 -24.45 3.71
CA GLY A 60 -20.26 -22.99 3.90
C GLY A 60 -19.30 -22.25 2.97
N ALA A 61 -18.01 -22.61 2.98
CA ALA A 61 -17.01 -22.02 2.09
C ALA A 61 -17.33 -22.20 0.60
N SER A 62 -18.08 -23.25 0.26
CA SER A 62 -18.55 -23.47 -1.11
C SER A 62 -19.62 -22.45 -1.52
N GLN A 63 -20.55 -22.08 -0.63
CA GLN A 63 -21.59 -21.11 -0.95
C GLN A 63 -21.02 -19.71 -1.18
N ASP A 64 -20.03 -19.30 -0.38
CA ASP A 64 -19.40 -17.98 -0.50
C ASP A 64 -18.60 -17.78 -1.79
N CYS A 65 -18.18 -18.88 -2.43
CA CYS A 65 -17.47 -18.87 -3.70
C CYS A 65 -18.38 -18.63 -4.91
N PHE A 66 -19.70 -18.63 -4.75
CA PHE A 66 -20.60 -18.45 -5.88
C PHE A 66 -21.43 -17.17 -5.76
N GLY A 67 -21.61 -16.50 -6.90
CA GLY A 67 -22.47 -15.33 -7.04
C GLY A 67 -23.47 -15.51 -8.17
N ASN A 68 -24.48 -14.64 -8.23
CA ASN A 68 -25.43 -14.60 -9.34
C ASN A 68 -25.40 -13.22 -10.00
N VAL A 69 -25.10 -13.19 -11.29
CA VAL A 69 -25.04 -11.95 -12.07
C VAL A 69 -26.37 -11.75 -12.78
N ALA A 70 -27.14 -10.74 -12.37
CA ALA A 70 -28.37 -10.30 -13.04
C ALA A 70 -29.34 -11.42 -13.46
N GLY A 71 -29.41 -12.52 -12.69
CA GLY A 71 -30.30 -13.66 -12.98
C GLY A 71 -29.81 -14.61 -14.06
N HIS A 72 -28.60 -14.42 -14.61
CA HIS A 72 -28.05 -15.28 -15.65
C HIS A 72 -27.58 -16.63 -15.13
N GLY A 73 -27.52 -16.85 -13.81
CA GLY A 73 -27.13 -18.13 -13.21
C GLY A 73 -25.94 -17.99 -12.29
N GLN A 74 -25.44 -19.12 -11.79
CA GLN A 74 -24.39 -19.15 -10.78
C GLN A 74 -23.01 -19.04 -11.44
N TYR A 75 -22.21 -18.08 -10.97
CA TYR A 75 -20.81 -17.87 -11.36
C TYR A 75 -19.90 -18.19 -10.18
N LEU A 76 -18.72 -18.73 -10.45
CA LEU A 76 -17.62 -18.80 -9.50
C LEU A 76 -16.99 -17.42 -9.36
N ARG A 77 -16.90 -16.94 -8.13
CA ARG A 77 -16.16 -15.76 -7.71
C ARG A 77 -14.69 -16.15 -7.55
N THR A 78 -13.83 -15.69 -8.45
CA THR A 78 -12.41 -16.08 -8.43
C THR A 78 -11.65 -15.41 -7.28
N GLY A 79 -12.15 -14.27 -6.80
CA GLY A 79 -11.41 -13.36 -5.92
C GLY A 79 -10.28 -12.61 -6.60
N ASP A 80 -10.08 -12.79 -7.91
CA ASP A 80 -9.12 -12.05 -8.72
C ASP A 80 -9.81 -10.82 -9.33
N LEU A 81 -9.06 -9.73 -9.48
CA LEU A 81 -9.50 -8.47 -10.06
C LEU A 81 -9.01 -8.35 -11.49
N GLY A 82 -9.80 -7.73 -12.34
CA GLY A 82 -9.43 -7.49 -13.74
C GLY A 82 -10.51 -6.79 -14.54
N PHE A 83 -10.22 -6.60 -15.82
CA PHE A 83 -11.12 -6.02 -16.81
C PHE A 83 -11.01 -6.79 -18.14
N VAL A 84 -11.96 -6.55 -19.03
CA VAL A 84 -11.94 -7.09 -20.39
C VAL A 84 -11.84 -5.92 -21.37
N GLN A 85 -10.86 -6.00 -22.26
CA GLN A 85 -10.66 -5.05 -23.35
C GLN A 85 -10.52 -5.84 -24.65
N ASP A 86 -11.28 -5.43 -25.68
CA ASP A 86 -11.29 -6.08 -27.00
C ASP A 86 -11.53 -7.61 -26.98
N GLY A 87 -12.20 -8.12 -25.95
CA GLY A 87 -12.52 -9.54 -25.76
C GLY A 87 -11.44 -10.33 -25.00
N ASP A 88 -10.33 -9.70 -24.66
CA ASP A 88 -9.24 -10.29 -23.89
C ASP A 88 -9.29 -9.90 -22.41
N LEU A 89 -8.95 -10.84 -21.53
CA LEU A 89 -8.93 -10.65 -20.09
C LEU A 89 -7.57 -10.09 -19.63
N TYR A 90 -7.63 -9.09 -18.76
CA TYR A 90 -6.47 -8.51 -18.08
C TYR A 90 -6.66 -8.65 -16.57
N VAL A 91 -5.75 -9.37 -15.91
CA VAL A 91 -5.79 -9.57 -14.45
C VAL A 91 -4.94 -8.50 -13.79
N THR A 92 -5.53 -7.75 -12.86
CA THR A 92 -4.91 -6.61 -12.18
C THR A 92 -4.54 -6.89 -10.72
N GLY A 93 -5.03 -7.97 -10.12
CA GLY A 93 -4.66 -8.31 -8.74
C GLY A 93 -5.62 -9.27 -8.08
N ARG A 94 -5.59 -9.31 -6.74
CA ARG A 94 -6.44 -10.19 -5.94
C ARG A 94 -7.18 -9.39 -4.87
N LEU A 95 -8.50 -9.55 -4.81
CA LEU A 95 -9.39 -8.76 -3.96
C LEU A 95 -8.97 -8.80 -2.48
N LYS A 96 -8.62 -9.98 -1.96
CA LYS A 96 -8.24 -10.16 -0.55
C LYS A 96 -6.84 -9.66 -0.20
N ASP A 97 -6.02 -9.38 -1.20
CA ASP A 97 -4.65 -8.90 -0.99
C ASP A 97 -4.55 -7.38 -1.21
N LEU A 98 -5.61 -6.73 -1.72
CA LEU A 98 -5.60 -5.30 -1.99
C LEU A 98 -5.29 -4.49 -0.73
N VAL A 99 -4.32 -3.59 -0.83
CA VAL A 99 -3.97 -2.68 0.27
C VAL A 99 -4.76 -1.40 0.06
N ILE A 100 -5.67 -1.08 0.99
CA ILE A 100 -6.47 0.14 0.89
C ILE A 100 -5.96 1.12 1.94
N VAL A 101 -5.33 2.20 1.50
CA VAL A 101 -4.84 3.25 2.40
C VAL A 101 -5.52 4.55 2.00
N ARG A 102 -6.22 5.18 2.95
CA ARG A 102 -6.97 6.44 2.72
C ARG A 102 -7.98 6.36 1.56
N GLY A 103 -8.59 5.21 1.37
CA GLY A 103 -9.56 4.98 0.28
C GLY A 103 -8.95 4.81 -1.11
N VAL A 104 -7.62 4.78 -1.22
CA VAL A 104 -6.90 4.49 -2.45
C VAL A 104 -6.48 3.03 -2.47
N ASN A 105 -6.72 2.38 -3.60
CA ASN A 105 -6.35 0.99 -3.83
C ASN A 105 -4.89 0.89 -4.28
N HIS A 106 -4.05 0.23 -3.49
CA HIS A 106 -2.69 -0.11 -3.85
C HIS A 106 -2.58 -1.62 -4.06
N TYR A 107 -2.11 -2.01 -5.23
CA TYR A 107 -1.90 -3.41 -5.56
C TYR A 107 -0.55 -3.87 -5.00
N PRO A 108 -0.52 -4.92 -4.15
CA PRO A 108 0.72 -5.38 -3.53
C PRO A 108 1.82 -5.68 -4.52
N GLN A 109 1.51 -6.28 -5.68
CA GLN A 109 2.53 -6.64 -6.67
C GLN A 109 3.23 -5.41 -7.27
N ASP A 110 2.56 -4.27 -7.35
CA ASP A 110 3.15 -3.04 -7.92
C ASP A 110 4.11 -2.39 -6.89
N ILE A 111 3.71 -2.41 -5.62
CA ILE A 111 4.57 -2.02 -4.49
C ILE A 111 5.78 -2.95 -4.43
N GLU A 112 5.55 -4.27 -4.44
CA GLU A 112 6.60 -5.28 -4.40
C GLU A 112 7.58 -5.11 -5.56
N PHE A 113 7.08 -4.87 -6.77
CA PHE A 113 7.94 -4.59 -7.92
C PHE A 113 8.82 -3.36 -7.70
N SER A 114 8.25 -2.26 -7.19
CA SER A 114 9.01 -1.05 -6.88
C SER A 114 10.07 -1.27 -5.79
N VAL A 115 9.73 -2.03 -4.75
CA VAL A 115 10.66 -2.43 -3.69
C VAL A 115 11.82 -3.25 -4.25
N GLU A 116 11.53 -4.22 -5.11
CA GLU A 116 12.56 -5.09 -5.71
C GLU A 116 13.52 -4.34 -6.63
N GLN A 117 13.06 -3.28 -7.30
CA GLN A 117 13.91 -2.45 -8.16
C GLN A 117 14.65 -1.34 -7.39
N SER A 118 14.29 -1.10 -6.12
CA SER A 118 14.78 0.07 -5.37
C SER A 118 16.27 0.00 -5.01
N HIS A 119 16.80 -1.20 -4.75
CA HIS A 119 18.17 -1.35 -4.25
C HIS A 119 18.76 -2.73 -4.57
N PRO A 120 20.04 -2.82 -4.99
CA PRO A 120 20.66 -4.08 -5.45
C PRO A 120 20.82 -5.16 -4.37
N ALA A 121 20.76 -4.78 -3.10
CA ALA A 121 20.79 -5.74 -1.99
C ALA A 121 19.45 -6.46 -1.79
N ILE A 122 18.34 -5.94 -2.34
CA ILE A 122 17.02 -6.56 -2.26
C ILE A 122 16.95 -7.75 -3.20
N ARG A 123 16.43 -8.86 -2.70
CA ARG A 123 16.28 -10.08 -3.47
C ARG A 123 14.98 -10.03 -4.28
N SER A 124 15.08 -9.89 -5.60
CA SER A 124 13.92 -9.91 -6.49
C SER A 124 13.11 -11.22 -6.39
N GLY A 125 11.79 -11.10 -6.39
CA GLY A 125 10.81 -12.15 -6.17
C GLY A 125 10.57 -12.53 -4.70
N TYR A 126 11.16 -11.79 -3.75
CA TYR A 126 11.09 -12.05 -2.30
C TYR A 126 10.77 -10.77 -1.51
N CYS A 127 9.72 -10.08 -1.96
CA CYS A 127 9.07 -8.99 -1.23
C CYS A 127 7.60 -9.36 -0.97
N ALA A 128 7.04 -8.92 0.15
CA ALA A 128 5.62 -9.02 0.45
C ALA A 128 5.09 -7.68 0.94
N ALA A 129 4.14 -7.11 0.22
CA ALA A 129 3.33 -5.97 0.67
C ALA A 129 1.99 -6.48 1.18
N PHE A 130 1.51 -5.94 2.30
CA PHE A 130 0.26 -6.35 2.94
C PHE A 130 -0.30 -5.26 3.83
N THR A 131 -1.59 -5.36 4.16
CA THR A 131 -2.23 -4.45 5.09
C THR A 131 -1.97 -4.85 6.55
N LEU A 132 -1.60 -3.90 7.38
CA LEU A 132 -1.58 -3.98 8.83
C LEU A 132 -2.77 -3.19 9.40
N GLU A 133 -3.40 -3.72 10.44
CA GLU A 133 -4.45 -3.00 11.15
C GLU A 133 -3.83 -2.37 12.41
N VAL A 134 -3.86 -1.05 12.49
CA VAL A 134 -3.26 -0.26 13.57
C VAL A 134 -4.29 0.78 13.99
N ASP A 135 -4.70 0.76 15.25
CA ASP A 135 -5.70 1.69 15.79
C ASP A 135 -7.04 1.70 15.02
N GLY A 136 -7.40 0.57 14.41
CA GLY A 136 -8.61 0.43 13.58
C GLY A 136 -8.47 0.96 12.15
N GLU A 137 -7.26 1.35 11.75
CA GLU A 137 -6.95 1.81 10.39
C GLU A 137 -6.09 0.80 9.63
N GLU A 138 -6.36 0.68 8.33
CA GLU A 138 -5.52 -0.07 7.39
C GLU A 138 -4.27 0.74 7.02
N ARG A 139 -3.10 0.16 7.26
CA ARG A 139 -1.79 0.75 6.96
C ARG A 139 -0.93 -0.21 6.16
N LEU A 140 -0.02 0.32 5.35
CA LEU A 140 0.88 -0.50 4.54
C LEU A 140 1.99 -1.12 5.39
N GLY A 141 2.15 -2.44 5.32
CA GLY A 141 3.32 -3.18 5.80
C GLY A 141 4.11 -3.75 4.62
N VAL A 142 5.43 -3.71 4.70
CA VAL A 142 6.34 -4.25 3.68
C VAL A 142 7.42 -5.10 4.34
N ALA A 143 7.64 -6.28 3.79
CA ALA A 143 8.72 -7.18 4.17
C ALA A 143 9.54 -7.57 2.93
N ALA A 144 10.86 -7.40 2.97
CA ALA A 144 11.75 -7.71 1.84
C ALA A 144 12.97 -8.51 2.29
N GLU A 145 13.35 -9.53 1.53
CA GLU A 145 14.60 -10.27 1.78
C GLU A 145 15.83 -9.52 1.27
N ILE A 146 16.90 -9.59 2.05
CA ILE A 146 18.24 -9.26 1.60
C ILE A 146 18.88 -10.47 0.92
N ALA A 147 19.57 -10.22 -0.21
CA ALA A 147 20.19 -11.26 -1.02
C ALA A 147 21.44 -11.87 -0.35
N ALA A 148 22.18 -11.07 0.44
CA ALA A 148 23.35 -11.49 1.19
C ALA A 148 22.97 -12.18 2.51
N ASP A 149 23.75 -13.19 2.90
CA ASP A 149 23.51 -13.94 4.15
C ASP A 149 23.97 -13.16 5.41
N ASP A 150 24.97 -12.28 5.28
CA ASP A 150 25.51 -11.42 6.34
C ASP A 150 25.76 -10.00 5.80
N PRO A 151 24.69 -9.19 5.61
CA PRO A 151 24.82 -7.84 5.08
C PRO A 151 25.40 -6.88 6.13
N ALA A 152 26.25 -5.94 5.68
CA ALA A 152 26.72 -4.85 6.52
C ALA A 152 25.57 -3.92 6.92
N GLN A 153 25.65 -3.31 8.11
CA GLN A 153 24.63 -2.41 8.64
C GLN A 153 24.31 -1.25 7.68
N ASP A 154 25.33 -0.60 7.11
CA ASP A 154 25.17 0.49 6.14
C ASP A 154 24.36 0.06 4.90
N THR A 155 24.46 -1.21 4.50
CA THR A 155 23.68 -1.76 3.38
C THR A 155 22.21 -1.94 3.75
N LEU A 156 21.91 -2.35 4.99
CA LEU A 156 20.54 -2.47 5.48
C LEU A 156 19.87 -1.10 5.56
N GLU A 157 20.57 -0.10 6.08
CA GLU A 157 20.06 1.27 6.20
C GLU A 157 19.80 1.89 4.83
N SER A 158 20.77 1.83 3.92
CA SER A 158 20.62 2.34 2.55
C SER A 158 19.51 1.63 1.77
N ALA A 159 19.33 0.32 1.98
CA ALA A 159 18.24 -0.43 1.37
C ALA A 159 16.87 0.02 1.90
N MET A 160 16.73 0.25 3.21
CA MET A 160 15.47 0.76 3.77
C MET A 160 15.11 2.14 3.25
N ASP A 161 16.09 3.05 3.16
CA ASP A 161 15.88 4.40 2.63
C ASP A 161 15.42 4.34 1.17
N SER A 162 16.09 3.51 0.36
CA SER A 162 15.74 3.31 -1.05
C SER A 162 14.33 2.73 -1.22
N ILE A 163 13.94 1.78 -0.37
CA ILE A 163 12.59 1.23 -0.37
C ILE A 163 11.57 2.31 -0.02
N LEU A 164 11.81 3.07 1.06
CA LEU A 164 10.91 4.13 1.48
C LEU A 164 10.70 5.14 0.34
N GLN A 165 11.79 5.60 -0.28
CA GLN A 165 11.76 6.52 -1.40
C GLN A 165 10.99 5.96 -2.62
N ALA A 166 11.20 4.68 -2.95
CA ALA A 166 10.53 4.04 -4.08
C ALA A 166 9.02 3.89 -3.85
N ILE A 167 8.62 3.54 -2.62
CA ILE A 167 7.20 3.41 -2.28
C ILE A 167 6.53 4.78 -2.28
N THR A 168 7.11 5.77 -1.58
CA THR A 168 6.50 7.11 -1.50
C THR A 168 6.47 7.80 -2.85
N GLY A 169 7.52 7.66 -3.67
CA GLY A 169 7.63 8.30 -4.97
C GLY A 169 6.74 7.69 -6.06
N HIS A 170 6.50 6.37 -6.04
CA HIS A 170 5.70 5.70 -7.07
C HIS A 170 4.25 5.42 -6.66
N HIS A 171 3.98 5.29 -5.36
CA HIS A 171 2.69 4.86 -4.84
C HIS A 171 2.04 5.87 -3.92
N GLU A 172 2.68 7.01 -3.64
CA GLU A 172 2.15 8.10 -2.81
C GLU A 172 1.69 7.64 -1.41
N VAL A 173 2.27 6.56 -0.90
CA VAL A 173 1.95 5.94 0.39
C VAL A 173 3.20 5.74 1.20
N VAL A 174 3.11 5.97 2.52
CA VAL A 174 4.20 5.70 3.46
C VAL A 174 3.93 4.34 4.11
N PRO A 175 4.88 3.37 4.05
CA PRO A 175 4.74 2.13 4.80
C PRO A 175 4.76 2.44 6.31
N TYR A 176 3.77 1.94 7.04
CA TYR A 176 3.76 2.00 8.50
C TYR A 176 4.83 1.12 9.11
N ARG A 177 5.08 -0.06 8.54
CA ARG A 177 6.18 -0.93 8.97
C ARG A 177 6.91 -1.48 7.77
N LEU A 178 8.23 -1.31 7.78
CA LEU A 178 9.15 -1.84 6.78
C LEU A 178 10.16 -2.74 7.49
N VAL A 179 10.20 -4.01 7.10
CA VAL A 179 11.18 -4.97 7.63
C VAL A 179 12.07 -5.54 6.53
N LEU A 180 13.36 -5.60 6.83
CA LEU A 180 14.34 -6.35 6.05
C LEU A 180 14.55 -7.71 6.72
N LEU A 181 14.49 -8.77 5.92
CA LEU A 181 14.54 -10.15 6.40
C LEU A 181 15.79 -10.87 5.90
N ALA A 182 16.23 -11.85 6.69
CA ALA A 182 17.24 -12.80 6.24
C ALA A 182 16.71 -13.66 5.07
N ARG A 183 17.63 -14.16 4.26
CA ARG A 183 17.32 -14.97 3.09
C ARG A 183 16.50 -16.22 3.44
N GLY A 184 15.45 -16.49 2.66
CA GLY A 184 14.56 -17.64 2.83
C GLY A 184 13.43 -17.46 3.85
N ALA A 185 13.25 -16.24 4.36
CA ALA A 185 12.20 -15.89 5.31
C ALA A 185 10.83 -15.66 4.67
N ILE A 186 10.76 -15.17 3.43
CA ILE A 186 9.48 -14.87 2.77
C ILE A 186 8.79 -16.19 2.41
N PRO A 187 7.60 -16.47 2.99
CA PRO A 187 6.90 -17.71 2.72
C PRO A 187 6.36 -17.73 1.29
N LYS A 188 6.63 -18.82 0.58
CA LYS A 188 6.15 -19.04 -0.79
C LYS A 188 5.42 -20.37 -0.91
N THR A 189 4.45 -20.45 -1.81
CA THR A 189 3.82 -21.73 -2.17
C THR A 189 4.82 -22.63 -2.89
N SER A 190 4.48 -23.91 -3.08
CA SER A 190 5.28 -24.83 -3.90
C SER A 190 5.42 -24.37 -5.37
N SER A 191 4.48 -23.54 -5.85
CA SER A 191 4.53 -22.90 -7.17
C SER A 191 5.33 -21.59 -7.18
N GLY A 192 5.90 -21.17 -6.06
CA GLY A 192 6.71 -19.96 -5.96
C GLY A 192 5.91 -18.66 -5.85
N LYS A 193 4.62 -18.70 -5.50
CA LYS A 193 3.83 -17.49 -5.22
C LYS A 193 4.09 -17.02 -3.79
N ILE A 194 4.22 -15.71 -3.58
CA ILE A 194 4.36 -15.11 -2.24
C ILE A 194 3.08 -15.37 -1.44
N GLN A 195 3.23 -15.82 -0.21
CA GLN A 195 2.12 -16.03 0.73
C GLN A 195 2.00 -14.81 1.66
N ARG A 196 1.50 -13.68 1.14
CA ARG A 196 1.43 -12.38 1.85
C ARG A 196 0.77 -12.47 3.21
N GLN A 197 -0.36 -13.17 3.30
CA GLN A 197 -1.11 -13.35 4.55
C GLN A 197 -0.31 -14.15 5.59
N LEU A 198 0.41 -15.19 5.17
CA LEU A 198 1.30 -15.94 6.06
C LEU A 198 2.50 -15.09 6.47
N CYS A 199 3.07 -14.30 5.56
CA CYS A 199 4.15 -13.37 5.89
C CYS A 199 3.70 -12.34 6.94
N LYS A 200 2.53 -11.70 6.75
CA LYS A 200 1.90 -10.83 7.73
C LYS A 200 1.74 -11.52 9.08
N GLN A 201 1.19 -12.73 9.09
CA GLN A 201 0.98 -13.50 10.32
C GLN A 201 2.30 -13.75 11.04
N LEU A 202 3.33 -14.22 10.33
CA LEU A 202 4.65 -14.49 10.90
C LEU A 202 5.33 -13.21 11.41
N LEU A 203 5.11 -12.06 10.76
CA LEU A 203 5.59 -10.77 11.25
C LEU A 203 4.90 -10.38 12.57
N LEU A 204 3.57 -10.51 12.64
CA LEU A 204 2.79 -10.15 13.82
C LEU A 204 3.01 -11.08 15.01
N THR A 205 3.50 -12.30 14.77
CA THR A 205 3.83 -13.28 15.82
C THR A 205 5.34 -13.35 16.12
N ASP A 206 6.13 -12.40 15.60
CA ASP A 206 7.58 -12.31 15.77
C ASP A 206 8.34 -13.59 15.37
N GLN A 207 7.90 -14.25 14.30
CA GLN A 207 8.48 -15.50 13.78
C GLN A 207 9.37 -15.30 12.54
N LEU A 208 9.57 -14.05 12.10
CA LEU A 208 10.44 -13.72 10.98
C LEU A 208 11.86 -13.37 11.47
N PRO A 209 12.92 -13.81 10.77
CA PRO A 209 14.30 -13.40 11.06
C PRO A 209 14.57 -12.00 10.53
N ILE A 210 14.23 -10.99 11.34
CA ILE A 210 14.37 -9.57 11.00
C ILE A 210 15.85 -9.14 11.12
N LEU A 211 16.38 -8.56 10.05
CA LEU A 211 17.71 -7.92 10.01
C LEU A 211 17.63 -6.42 10.24
N GLY A 212 16.49 -5.80 9.92
CA GLY A 212 16.19 -4.44 10.30
C GLY A 212 14.70 -4.16 10.28
N ASP A 213 14.25 -3.25 11.15
CA ASP A 213 12.85 -2.91 11.35
C ASP A 213 12.70 -1.39 11.45
N ARG A 214 11.81 -0.83 10.65
CA ARG A 214 11.37 0.57 10.77
C ARG A 214 9.87 0.59 10.92
N VAL A 215 9.42 1.14 12.05
CA VAL A 215 8.02 1.47 12.29
C VAL A 215 7.88 2.98 12.18
N SER A 216 7.04 3.43 11.26
CA SER A 216 6.64 4.83 11.20
C SER A 216 5.81 5.16 12.43
N THR A 217 6.32 6.07 13.25
CA THR A 217 5.59 6.66 14.38
C THR A 217 4.67 7.79 13.95
N ALA A 218 4.62 8.10 12.65
CA ALA A 218 3.64 9.05 12.11
C ALA A 218 2.25 8.42 12.25
N THR A 219 1.59 8.71 13.37
CA THR A 219 0.16 8.50 13.56
C THR A 219 -0.54 9.45 12.63
N ILE A 220 -0.77 9.02 11.38
CA ILE A 220 -1.58 9.81 10.47
C ILE A 220 -3.02 9.42 10.69
N SER A 221 -3.60 9.98 11.76
CA SER A 221 -5.00 9.78 12.11
C SER A 221 -5.87 10.28 10.97
N SER A 222 -6.62 9.37 10.36
CA SER A 222 -7.75 9.72 9.51
C SER A 222 -8.86 10.29 10.40
N THR A 223 -9.60 11.26 9.85
CA THR A 223 -10.57 12.18 10.49
C THR A 223 -9.96 13.34 11.30
N PRO A 224 -10.43 14.60 11.09
CA PRO A 224 -10.15 15.69 12.02
C PRO A 224 -10.88 15.41 13.33
N GLN A 225 -10.30 14.58 14.19
CA GLN A 225 -10.65 14.61 15.60
C GLN A 225 -10.05 15.92 16.14
N GLN A 226 -10.92 16.88 16.42
CA GLN A 226 -10.61 17.87 17.45
C GLN A 226 -10.20 17.08 18.70
N PRO A 227 -8.96 17.21 19.21
CA PRO A 227 -8.58 16.54 20.42
C PRO A 227 -9.50 17.04 21.53
N ASP A 228 -10.16 16.09 22.16
CA ASP A 228 -11.07 16.22 23.28
C ASP A 228 -10.43 17.11 24.36
N GLY A 229 -10.88 18.38 24.48
CA GLY A 229 -10.75 19.34 25.59
C GLY A 229 -9.49 19.41 26.46
N GLY A 230 -8.38 18.76 26.10
CA GLY A 230 -7.16 18.64 26.88
C GLY A 230 -6.14 19.69 26.43
N ALA A 231 -5.56 20.40 27.39
CA ALA A 231 -4.53 21.40 27.10
C ALA A 231 -3.33 20.74 26.40
N ARG A 232 -3.15 21.03 25.10
CA ARG A 232 -1.95 20.68 24.31
C ARG A 232 -0.67 21.00 25.10
N SER A 233 0.32 20.11 25.04
CA SER A 233 1.57 20.27 25.80
C SER A 233 2.33 21.53 25.37
N PRO A 234 3.16 22.13 26.26
CA PRO A 234 3.99 23.28 25.89
C PRO A 234 4.94 23.00 24.72
N LYS A 235 5.48 21.77 24.62
CA LYS A 235 6.33 21.32 23.51
C LYS A 235 5.54 21.31 22.19
N TYR A 236 4.31 20.81 22.22
CA TYR A 236 3.42 20.79 21.06
C TYR A 236 3.19 22.20 20.50
N ARG A 237 2.80 23.15 21.36
CA ARG A 237 2.53 24.53 20.94
C ARG A 237 3.78 25.23 20.39
N ALA A 238 4.94 24.95 20.96
CA ALA A 238 6.20 25.47 20.49
C ALA A 238 6.58 24.91 19.10
N MET A 239 6.36 23.61 18.87
CA MET A 239 6.60 22.97 17.58
C MET A 239 5.61 23.46 16.51
N GLU A 240 4.33 23.56 16.86
CA GLU A 240 3.27 24.09 15.99
C GLU A 240 3.60 25.51 15.54
N GLN A 241 3.96 26.39 16.48
CA GLN A 241 4.34 27.77 16.17
C GLN A 241 5.63 27.83 15.34
N TYR A 242 6.63 27.00 15.65
CA TYR A 242 7.88 26.93 14.90
C TYR A 242 7.65 26.53 13.44
N LEU A 243 6.83 25.52 13.18
CA LEU A 243 6.53 25.08 11.81
C LEU A 243 5.69 26.12 11.05
N LEU A 244 4.71 26.76 11.70
CA LEU A 244 3.98 27.88 11.08
C LEU A 244 4.89 29.02 10.64
N GLU A 245 5.82 29.43 11.52
CA GLU A 245 6.79 30.48 11.22
C GLU A 245 7.79 30.05 10.15
N LEU A 246 8.27 28.81 10.22
CA LEU A 246 9.26 28.28 9.30
C LEU A 246 8.72 28.15 7.86
N LEU A 247 7.47 27.69 7.74
CA LEU A 247 6.81 27.46 6.46
C LEU A 247 6.05 28.69 5.96
N ASN A 248 6.00 29.76 6.76
CA ASN A 248 5.25 31.00 6.48
C ASN A 248 3.75 30.74 6.20
N LEU A 249 3.15 29.89 7.02
CA LEU A 249 1.75 29.48 6.90
C LEU A 249 0.88 30.14 7.97
N SER A 250 -0.40 30.29 7.66
CA SER A 250 -1.42 30.76 8.59
C SER A 250 -1.99 29.60 9.42
N PRO A 251 -2.51 29.87 10.63
CA PRO A 251 -3.19 28.86 11.44
C PRO A 251 -4.40 28.21 10.74
N GLU A 252 -5.04 28.92 9.80
CA GLU A 252 -6.19 28.41 9.04
C GLU A 252 -5.78 27.36 8.00
N GLU A 253 -4.60 27.52 7.37
CA GLU A 253 -4.01 26.50 6.48
C GLU A 253 -3.65 25.21 7.24
N LEU A 254 -3.34 25.34 8.54
CA LEU A 254 -3.08 24.20 9.45
C LEU A 254 -4.35 23.39 9.77
N GLU A 255 -5.54 23.97 9.59
CA GLU A 255 -6.84 23.30 9.76
C GLU A 255 -7.37 22.66 8.47
N SER A 256 -6.78 22.98 7.32
CA SER A 256 -7.25 22.51 6.01
C SER A 256 -7.14 20.99 5.81
N GLY A 257 -6.21 20.34 6.52
CA GLY A 257 -5.94 18.91 6.39
C GLY A 257 -5.18 18.53 5.12
N ASN A 258 -4.67 19.52 4.37
CA ASN A 258 -3.82 19.29 3.20
C ASN A 258 -2.44 18.77 3.63
N ASN A 259 -1.84 17.94 2.77
CA ASN A 259 -0.45 17.54 2.92
C ASN A 259 0.48 18.63 2.37
N LEU A 260 1.73 18.63 2.82
CA LEU A 260 2.72 19.63 2.42
C LEU A 260 2.91 19.70 0.89
N ALA A 261 2.78 18.58 0.17
CA ALA A 261 2.82 18.56 -1.29
C ALA A 261 1.68 19.38 -1.94
N ALA A 262 0.46 19.29 -1.41
CA ALA A 262 -0.69 20.06 -1.90
C ALA A 262 -0.53 21.57 -1.65
N ASP A 263 0.26 21.94 -0.64
CA ASP A 263 0.62 23.33 -0.32
C ASP A 263 1.88 23.80 -1.09
N GLY A 264 2.39 22.98 -2.02
CA GLY A 264 3.47 23.34 -2.93
C GLY A 264 4.89 23.00 -2.45
N PHE A 265 5.04 22.20 -1.40
CA PHE A 265 6.36 21.70 -0.98
C PHE A 265 6.87 20.62 -1.94
N ASP A 266 8.03 20.87 -2.52
CA ASP A 266 8.75 19.88 -3.33
C ASP A 266 9.83 19.14 -2.54
N SER A 267 10.58 18.26 -3.21
CA SER A 267 11.66 17.48 -2.59
C SER A 267 12.85 18.33 -2.10
N ILE A 268 13.06 19.54 -2.66
CA ILE A 268 14.10 20.48 -2.22
C ILE A 268 13.67 21.14 -0.92
N ASP A 269 12.39 21.53 -0.84
CA ASP A 269 11.80 22.09 0.38
C ASP A 269 11.78 21.06 1.52
N GLY A 270 11.49 19.80 1.20
CA GLY A 270 11.57 18.69 2.16
C GLY A 270 12.99 18.50 2.73
N ALA A 271 14.03 18.54 1.90
CA ALA A 271 15.41 18.44 2.35
C ALA A 271 15.81 19.59 3.29
N ALA A 272 15.42 20.81 2.91
CA ALA A 272 15.69 22.01 3.69
C ALA A 272 14.97 21.99 5.04
N LEU A 273 13.71 21.55 5.05
CA LEU A 273 12.88 21.41 6.25
C LEU A 273 13.44 20.34 7.19
N ALA A 274 13.76 19.14 6.70
CA ALA A 274 14.37 18.07 7.50
C ALA A 274 15.68 18.52 8.16
N LYS A 275 16.55 19.19 7.39
CA LYS A 275 17.83 19.71 7.90
C LYS A 275 17.63 20.75 9.00
N LYS A 276 16.61 21.60 8.87
CA LYS A 276 16.34 22.67 9.82
C LYS A 276 15.68 22.15 11.10
N ILE A 277 14.78 21.18 10.99
CA ILE A 277 14.23 20.45 12.14
C ILE A 277 15.35 19.75 12.92
N LYS A 278 16.28 19.06 12.22
CA LYS A 278 17.45 18.45 12.87
C LYS A 278 18.34 19.48 13.57
N ALA A 279 18.59 20.63 12.95
CA ALA A 279 19.44 21.66 13.54
C ALA A 279 18.82 22.32 14.78
N ASP A 280 17.52 22.61 14.73
CA ASP A 280 16.85 23.42 15.76
C ASP A 280 16.24 22.57 16.88
N TRP A 281 15.94 21.30 16.61
CA TRP A 281 15.27 20.39 17.54
C TRP A 281 16.00 19.07 17.80
N ASP A 282 17.11 18.79 17.11
CA ASP A 282 17.86 17.51 17.19
C ASP A 282 16.99 16.27 16.87
N ILE A 283 16.03 16.44 15.94
CA ILE A 283 15.15 15.37 15.46
C ILE A 283 15.45 15.07 14.00
N GLU A 284 15.73 13.81 13.68
CA GLU A 284 15.86 13.35 12.30
C GLU A 284 14.49 13.02 11.71
N VAL A 285 14.21 13.59 10.55
CA VAL A 285 12.98 13.34 9.79
C VAL A 285 13.38 12.90 8.39
N PRO A 286 12.88 11.74 7.89
CA PRO A 286 13.09 11.34 6.51
C PRO A 286 12.48 12.41 5.58
N MET A 287 13.28 12.93 4.65
CA MET A 287 12.82 14.03 3.79
C MET A 287 11.77 13.57 2.77
N GLU A 288 11.74 12.27 2.47
CA GLU A 288 10.85 11.62 1.50
C GLU A 288 9.40 11.52 2.00
N ILE A 289 9.19 11.55 3.33
CA ILE A 289 7.84 11.47 3.91
C ILE A 289 7.22 12.86 4.10
N LEU A 290 8.04 13.92 4.17
CA LEU A 290 7.58 15.27 4.45
C LEU A 290 6.47 15.76 3.49
N PRO A 291 6.57 15.58 2.16
CA PRO A 291 5.51 16.04 1.25
C PRO A 291 4.15 15.33 1.47
N LEU A 292 4.17 14.12 2.06
CA LEU A 292 2.98 13.29 2.28
C LEU A 292 2.30 13.51 3.63
N LEU A 293 2.94 14.25 4.54
CA LEU A 293 2.41 14.60 5.86
C LEU A 293 1.62 15.89 5.79
N THR A 294 0.53 15.97 6.56
CA THR A 294 -0.03 17.27 6.93
C THR A 294 0.88 17.94 7.96
N ILE A 295 0.79 19.26 8.09
CA ILE A 295 1.53 19.99 9.13
C ILE A 295 1.14 19.48 10.52
N ARG A 296 -0.12 19.06 10.70
CA ARG A 296 -0.60 18.47 11.94
C ARG A 296 0.08 17.12 12.22
N ASP A 297 0.14 16.23 11.23
CA ASP A 297 0.84 14.95 11.37
C ASP A 297 2.32 15.16 11.69
N LEU A 298 2.94 16.19 11.08
CA LEU A 298 4.32 16.57 11.35
C LEU A 298 4.49 17.06 12.80
N VAL A 299 3.61 17.96 13.29
CA VAL A 299 3.64 18.42 14.69
C VAL A 299 3.42 17.26 15.65
N ASP A 300 2.43 16.40 15.39
CA ASP A 300 2.09 15.24 16.24
C ASP A 300 3.26 14.25 16.31
N THR A 301 3.95 14.03 15.19
CA THR A 301 5.13 13.16 15.10
C THR A 301 6.33 13.73 15.88
N LEU A 302 6.56 15.04 15.81
CA LEU A 302 7.72 15.70 16.42
C LEU A 302 7.51 16.09 17.89
N ALA A 303 6.26 16.28 18.31
CA ALA A 303 5.91 16.70 19.66
C ALA A 303 5.85 15.54 20.67
N ASN A 304 5.60 14.31 20.20
CA ASN A 304 5.76 13.09 20.99
C ASN A 304 7.23 12.74 21.27
#